data_AF-F2KPB1-F1
#
_entry.id   AF-F2KPB1-F1
#
_cell.length_a   1.000
_cell.length_b   1.000
_cell.length_c   1.000
_cell.angle_alpha   90.00
_cell.angle_beta   90.00
_cell.angle_gamma   90.00
#
_symmetry.space_group_name_H-M   'P 1'
#
loop_
_entity.id
_entity.type
_entity.pdbx_description
1 polymer ?
#
loop_
_entity_poly.entity_id
_entity_poly.type
_entity_poly.pdbx_seq_one_letter_code
_entity_poly.pdbx_strand_id
1 'polypeptide(L)' 'MECQFMIQGIGKFINRPTKTGGRTYDKFFIYIPTNVAKDSAFPFKPGEEVVIRIDGDRLVIEKTKRK' A
#
# COMPACT_ATOMS: atom_id res chain seq x y z
N MET A 1 -16.64 9.27 23.69
CA MET A 1 -15.67 8.16 23.73
C MET A 1 -15.92 7.34 22.49
N GLU A 2 -15.26 7.69 21.38
CA GLU A 2 -15.47 7.02 20.10
C GLU A 2 -14.65 5.73 20.10
N CYS A 3 -15.32 4.58 20.10
CA CYS A 3 -14.68 3.30 19.83
C CYS A 3 -14.21 3.34 18.38
N GLN A 4 -12.94 3.67 18.16
CA GLN A 4 -12.34 3.59 16.84
C GLN A 4 -12.26 2.11 16.45
N PHE A 5 -13.22 1.66 15.65
CA PHE A 5 -13.21 0.33 15.05
C PHE A 5 -11.94 0.20 14.20
N MET A 6 -10.97 -0.56 14.69
CA MET A 6 -9.73 -0.86 13.97
C MET A 6 -9.95 -2.14 13.17
N ILE A 7 -10.14 -2.00 11.85
CA ILE A 7 -10.09 -3.13 10.93
C ILE A 7 -8.63 -3.41 10.59
N GLN A 8 -8.19 -4.63 10.83
CA GLN A 8 -6.84 -5.09 10.55
C GLN A 8 -6.84 -6.47 9.88
N GLY A 9 -5.71 -6.82 9.27
CA GLY A 9 -5.48 -8.13 8.68
C GLY A 9 -4.00 -8.30 8.33
N ILE A 10 -3.56 -9.55 8.20
CA ILE A 10 -2.17 -9.86 7.86
C ILE A 10 -1.99 -9.85 6.34
N GLY A 11 -1.22 -8.88 5.86
CA GLY A 11 -0.83 -8.76 4.46
C GLY A 11 0.43 -9.54 4.11
N LYS A 12 0.94 -9.35 2.89
CA LYS A 12 2.23 -9.91 2.47
C LYS A 12 3.01 -8.89 1.64
N PHE A 13 4.27 -8.65 2.01
CA PHE A 13 5.22 -7.93 1.19
C PHE A 13 5.92 -8.91 0.25
N ILE A 14 5.87 -8.63 -1.05
CA ILE A 14 6.51 -9.47 -2.07
C ILE A 14 7.31 -8.62 -3.04
N ASN A 15 8.45 -9.14 -3.48
CA ASN A 15 9.14 -8.64 -4.65
C ASN A 15 8.82 -9.56 -5.83
N ARG A 16 8.43 -8.98 -6.97
CA ARG A 16 8.27 -9.67 -8.25
C ARG A 16 9.19 -9.02 -9.29
N PRO A 17 10.47 -9.44 -9.35
CA PRO A 17 11.39 -8.91 -10.32
C PRO A 17 10.92 -9.19 -11.76
N THR A 18 11.11 -8.23 -12.65
CA THR A 18 10.83 -8.37 -14.08
C THR A 18 12.09 -8.17 -14.90
N LYS A 19 12.29 -9.01 -15.91
CA LYS A 19 13.41 -8.88 -16.86
C LYS A 19 12.93 -8.18 -18.12
N THR A 20 13.56 -7.08 -18.49
CA THR A 20 13.25 -6.32 -19.72
C THR A 20 14.52 -5.65 -20.23
N GLY A 21 14.79 -5.76 -21.53
CA GLY A 21 15.97 -5.14 -22.16
C GLY A 21 17.30 -5.59 -21.55
N GLY A 22 17.42 -6.87 -21.18
CA GLY A 22 18.64 -7.42 -20.56
C GLY A 22 18.89 -7.01 -19.11
N ARG A 23 18.01 -6.20 -18.50
CA ARG A 23 18.11 -5.76 -17.10
C ARG A 23 16.99 -6.36 -16.25
N THR A 24 17.29 -6.59 -14.97
CA THR A 24 16.29 -7.04 -13.97
C THR A 24 15.86 -5.83 -13.16
N TYR A 25 14.55 -5.62 -13.04
CA TYR A 25 13.95 -4.54 -12.26
C TYR A 25 13.06 -5.13 -11.18
N ASP A 26 13.34 -4.80 -9.92
CA ASP A 26 12.49 -5.19 -8.79
C ASP A 26 11.15 -4.44 -8.84
N LYS A 27 10.09 -5.14 -8.45
CA LYS A 27 8.76 -4.56 -8.29
C LYS A 27 8.18 -5.07 -7.00
N PHE A 28 8.11 -4.18 -6.01
CA PHE A 28 7.58 -4.51 -4.70
C PHE A 28 6.08 -4.31 -4.66
N PHE A 29 5.37 -5.25 -4.04
CA PHE A 29 3.94 -5.22 -3.83
C PHE A 29 3.61 -5.50 -2.37
N ILE A 30 2.62 -4.79 -1.83
CA ILE A 30 2.01 -5.10 -0.54
C ILE A 30 0.61 -5.63 -0.82
N TYR A 31 0.35 -6.87 -0.41
CA TYR A 31 -1.00 -7.41 -0.39
C TYR A 31 -1.76 -6.82 0.80
N ILE A 32 -2.83 -6.09 0.51
CA ILE A 32 -3.77 -5.56 1.49
C ILE A 32 -4.95 -6.53 1.58
N PRO A 33 -5.27 -7.08 2.76
CA PRO A 33 -6.40 -7.99 2.95
C PRO A 33 -7.73 -7.37 2.50
N THR A 34 -8.60 -8.20 1.91
CA THR A 34 -9.88 -7.75 1.34
C THR A 34 -10.78 -7.05 2.35
N ASN A 35 -10.80 -7.50 3.61
CA ASN A 35 -11.60 -6.88 4.68
C ASN A 35 -11.12 -5.45 5.00
N VAL A 36 -9.82 -5.18 4.87
CA VAL A 36 -9.25 -3.83 5.05
C VAL A 36 -9.52 -2.97 3.81
N ALA A 37 -9.28 -3.51 2.60
CA ALA A 37 -9.38 -2.75 1.36
C ALA A 37 -10.83 -2.39 0.95
N LYS A 38 -11.83 -3.17 1.40
CA LYS A 38 -13.25 -2.91 1.11
C LYS A 38 -13.95 -2.06 2.16
N ASP A 39 -13.25 -1.67 3.23
CA ASP A 39 -13.85 -0.81 4.25
C ASP A 39 -14.11 0.59 3.70
N SER A 40 -15.18 1.23 4.17
CA SER A 40 -15.57 2.57 3.72
C SER A 40 -14.55 3.66 4.11
N ALA A 41 -13.73 3.42 5.14
CA ALA A 41 -12.66 4.31 5.55
C ALA A 41 -11.35 4.07 4.80
N PHE A 42 -11.26 3.08 3.90
CA PHE A 42 -10.04 2.80 3.15
C PHE A 42 -9.67 4.01 2.27
N PRO A 43 -8.44 4.57 2.40
CA PRO A 43 -8.16 5.90 1.89
C PRO A 43 -7.83 5.95 0.40
N PHE A 44 -7.78 4.83 -0.32
CA PHE A 44 -7.33 4.78 -1.71
C PHE A 44 -8.34 4.09 -2.64
N LYS A 45 -8.29 4.44 -3.91
CA LYS A 45 -8.98 3.75 -5.01
C LYS A 45 -7.98 3.06 -5.93
N PRO A 46 -8.37 1.95 -6.59
CA PRO A 46 -7.53 1.32 -7.60
C PRO A 46 -7.10 2.32 -8.69
N GLY A 47 -5.79 2.39 -8.96
CA GLY A 47 -5.22 3.28 -9.99
C GLY A 47 -4.84 4.68 -9.50
N GLU A 48 -5.16 5.07 -8.25
CA GLU A 48 -4.68 6.34 -7.70
C GLU A 48 -3.17 6.30 -7.42
N GLU A 49 -2.49 7.39 -7.74
CA GLU A 49 -1.10 7.61 -7.32
C GLU A 49 -1.03 7.92 -5.83
N VAL A 50 -0.05 7.34 -5.15
CA VAL A 50 0.19 7.52 -3.71
C VAL A 50 1.63 7.91 -3.45
N VAL A 51 1.85 8.62 -2.35
CA VAL A 51 3.20 8.90 -1.83
C VAL A 51 3.55 7.78 -0.85
N ILE A 52 4.71 7.17 -1.06
CA ILE A 52 5.24 6.10 -0.21
C ILE A 52 6.56 6.58 0.37
N ARG A 53 6.69 6.57 1.70
CA ARG A 53 7.89 7.06 2.40
C ARG A 53 8.20 6.22 3.64
N ILE A 54 9.45 6.29 4.08
CA ILE A 54 9.87 5.76 5.38
C ILE A 54 9.79 6.91 6.39
N ASP A 55 9.17 6.65 7.54
CA ASP A 55 9.05 7.59 8.65
C ASP A 55 9.51 6.89 9.94
N GLY A 56 10.80 7.04 10.29
CA GLY A 56 11.41 6.25 11.35
C GLY A 56 11.54 4.78 10.97
N ASP A 57 10.85 3.90 11.69
CA ASP A 57 10.87 2.44 11.53
C ASP A 57 9.66 1.89 10.75
N ARG A 58 8.78 2.76 10.23
CA ARG A 58 7.55 2.39 9.53
C ARG A 58 7.50 2.89 8.10
N LEU A 59 6.79 2.14 7.26
CA LEU A 59 6.40 2.55 5.92
C LEU A 59 5.06 3.29 6.00
N VAL A 60 5.02 4.51 5.47
CA VAL A 60 3.82 5.35 5.42
C VAL A 60 3.38 5.50 3.96
N ILE A 61 2.09 5.26 3.70
CA ILE A 61 1.47 5.43 2.39
C ILE A 61 0.35 6.47 2.55
N GLU A 62 0.42 7.55 1.77
CA GLU A 62 -0.50 8.69 1.85
C GLU A 62 -1.01 9.08 0.46
N LYS A 63 -2.17 9.75 0.40
CA LYS A 63 -2.68 10.31 -0.87
C LYS A 63 -1.66 11.28 -1.46
N THR A 64 -1.49 11.24 -2.77
CA THR A 64 -0.73 12.28 -3.47
C THR A 64 -1.42 13.64 -3.30
N LYS A 65 -0.64 14.70 -3.07
CA LYS A 65 -1.12 16.09 -3.12
C LYS A 65 -0.99 16.70 -4.52
N ARG A 66 -0.53 15.92 -5.51
CA ARG A 66 -0.42 16.39 -6.89
C ARG A 66 -1.84 16.56 -7.44
N LYS A 67 -2.10 17.78 -7.95
CA LYS A 67 -3.33 18.16 -8.65
C LYS A 67 -3.43 17.44 -9.99
#